data_AF-V4HHQ3-F1
#
_entry.id   AF-V4HHQ3-F1
#
_cell.length_a   1.000
_cell.length_b   1.000
_cell.length_c   1.000
_cell.angle_alpha   90.00
_cell.angle_beta   90.00
_cell.angle_gamma   90.00
#
_symmetry.space_group_name_H-M   'P 1'
#
loop_
_entity.id
_entity.type
_entity.pdbx_description
1 polymer ?
#
loop_
_entity_poly.entity_id
_entity_poly.type
_entity_poly.pdbx_seq_one_letter_code
_entity_poly.pdbx_strand_id
1 'polypeptide(L)' 'MERFVALVVAGGVALVAGLWLVSLLAAGSPAWLLGVGLALVGVAALAAGIRRELAY' A
#
# COMPACT_ATOMS: atom_id res chain seq x y z
N MET A 1 9.00 9.52 15.66
CA MET A 1 7.77 9.34 14.88
C MET A 1 7.07 8.10 15.41
N GLU A 2 5.80 8.19 15.81
CA GLU A 2 5.07 7.05 16.39
C GLU A 2 4.99 5.90 15.38
N ARG A 3 5.11 4.66 15.87
CA ARG A 3 5.15 3.47 15.01
C ARG A 3 3.84 3.28 14.22
N PHE A 4 2.73 3.82 14.73
CA PHE A 4 1.45 3.92 14.03
C PHE A 4 1.57 4.82 12.80
N VAL A 5 1.98 6.07 12.97
CA VAL A 5 2.13 7.06 11.89
C VAL A 5 3.09 6.54 10.81
N ALA A 6 4.19 5.90 11.21
CA ALA A 6 5.14 5.30 10.27
C ALA A 6 4.50 4.22 9.39
N LEU A 7 3.67 3.34 9.95
CA LEU A 7 2.96 2.29 9.20
C LEU A 7 1.90 2.88 8.26
N VAL A 8 1.16 3.90 8.72
CA VAL A 8 0.14 4.55 7.90
C VAL A 8 0.78 5.28 6.72
N VAL A 9 1.84 6.04 6.96
CA VAL A 9 2.56 6.77 5.90
C VAL A 9 3.21 5.80 4.91
N ALA A 10 3.94 4.80 5.40
CA ALA A 10 4.57 3.80 4.52
C ALA A 10 3.53 3.02 3.69
N GLY A 11 2.42 2.62 4.31
CA GLY A 11 1.31 1.94 3.63
C GLY A 11 0.64 2.83 2.58
N GLY A 12 0.38 4.09 2.90
CA GLY A 12 -0.18 5.07 1.96
C GLY A 12 0.73 5.34 0.77
N VAL A 13 2.04 5.51 0.98
CA VAL A 13 3.01 5.71 -0.10
C VAL A 13 3.08 4.48 -1.00
N ALA A 14 3.13 3.27 -0.42
CA ALA A 14 3.12 2.02 -1.18
C ALA A 14 1.83 1.86 -2.00
N LEU A 15 0.67 2.19 -1.42
CA LEU A 15 -0.62 2.15 -2.10
C LEU A 15 -0.64 3.07 -3.33
N VAL A 16 -0.26 4.34 -3.14
CA VAL A 16 -0.25 5.34 -4.23
C VAL A 16 0.72 4.93 -5.34
N ALA A 17 1.92 4.47 -4.97
CA ALA A 17 2.89 3.98 -5.94
C ALA A 17 2.36 2.76 -6.72
N GLY A 18 1.70 1.82 -6.04
CA GLY A 18 1.10 0.65 -6.67
C GLY A 18 -0.02 1.02 -7.65
N LEU A 19 -0.92 1.91 -7.25
CA LEU A 19 -2.00 2.43 -8.11
C LEU A 19 -1.47 3.17 -9.34
N TRP A 20 -0.42 3.96 -9.18
CA TRP A 20 0.26 4.61 -10.30
C TRP A 20 0.82 3.61 -11.29
N LEU A 21 1.52 2.57 -10.81
CA LEU A 21 2.04 1.51 -11.68
C LEU A 21 0.92 0.78 -12.42
N VAL A 22 -0.18 0.46 -11.73
CA VAL A 22 -1.37 -0.17 -12.34
C VAL A 22 -1.99 0.71 -13.43
N SER A 23 -2.01 2.04 -13.23
CA SER A 23 -2.60 2.98 -14.17
C SER A 23 -1.70 3.29 -15.37
N LEU A 24 -0.38 3.23 -15.20
CA LEU A 24 0.59 3.63 -16.24
C LEU A 24 1.06 2.46 -17.09
N LEU A 25 0.95 1.22 -16.58
CA LEU A 25 1.44 0.02 -17.26
C LEU A 25 0.32 -0.69 -18.00
N ALA A 26 0.68 -1.38 -19.09
CA ALA A 26 -0.26 -2.17 -19.87
C ALA A 26 -0.91 -3.25 -19.00
N ALA A 27 -2.24 -3.28 -18.99
CA ALA A 27 -3.01 -4.28 -18.25
C ALA A 27 -2.60 -5.70 -18.66
N GLY A 28 -2.38 -6.57 -17.66
CA GLY A 28 -1.92 -7.95 -17.87
C GLY A 28 -0.41 -8.12 -18.08
N SER A 29 0.37 -7.03 -18.12
CA SER A 29 1.84 -7.13 -18.15
C SER A 29 2.41 -7.57 -16.78
N PRO A 30 3.60 -8.21 -16.74
CA PRO A 30 4.24 -8.59 -15.48
C PRO A 30 4.50 -7.39 -14.56
N ALA A 31 4.85 -6.23 -15.12
CA ALA A 31 5.07 -5.01 -14.36
C ALA A 31 3.75 -4.45 -13.78
N TRP A 32 2.64 -4.60 -14.49
CA TRP A 32 1.32 -4.24 -13.97
C TRP A 32 0.93 -5.11 -12.76
N LEU A 33 1.24 -6.42 -12.79
CA LEU A 33 1.03 -7.32 -11.64
C LEU A 33 1.85 -6.90 -10.41
N LEU A 34 3.08 -6.41 -10.60
CA LEU A 34 3.86 -5.84 -9.50
C LEU A 34 3.19 -4.60 -8.90
N GLY A 35 2.60 -3.74 -9.74
CA GLY A 35 1.80 -2.61 -9.28
C GLY A 35 0.59 -3.04 -8.44
N VAL A 36 -0.14 -4.06 -8.90
CA VAL A 36 -1.26 -4.65 -8.15
C VAL A 36 -0.80 -5.20 -6.82
N GLY A 37 0.29 -5.98 -6.80
CA GLY A 37 0.86 -6.52 -5.57
C GLY A 37 1.26 -5.43 -4.58
N LEU A 38 1.91 -4.36 -5.07
CA LEU A 38 2.32 -3.23 -4.25
C LEU A 38 1.11 -2.48 -3.65
N ALA A 39 0.05 -2.29 -4.44
CA ALA A 39 -1.20 -1.71 -3.96
C ALA A 39 -1.82 -2.55 -2.84
N LEU A 40 -1.89 -3.88 -3.01
CA LEU A 40 -2.40 -4.80 -1.98
C LEU A 40 -1.58 -4.73 -0.68
N VAL A 41 -0.25 -4.67 -0.79
CA VAL A 41 0.64 -4.49 0.38
C VAL A 41 0.37 -3.16 1.07
N GLY A 42 0.17 -2.08 0.31
CA GLY A 42 -0.20 -0.77 0.84
C GLY A 42 -1.52 -0.81 1.63
N VAL A 43 -2.56 -1.47 1.08
CA VAL A 43 -3.84 -1.68 1.77
C VAL A 43 -3.64 -2.46 3.07
N ALA A 44 -2.87 -3.56 3.03
CA ALA A 44 -2.63 -4.41 4.19
C ALA A 44 -1.88 -3.67 5.30
N ALA A 45 -0.88 -2.85 4.93
CA ALA A 45 -0.12 -2.03 5.86
C ALA A 45 -1.01 -0.97 6.55
N LEU A 46 -1.89 -0.30 5.77
CA LEU A 46 -2.88 0.63 6.31
C LEU A 46 -3.84 -0.07 7.28
N ALA A 47 -4.42 -1.20 6.87
CA ALA A 47 -5.34 -1.98 7.70
C ALA A 47 -4.67 -2.47 9.00
N ALA A 48 -3.39 -2.88 8.93
CA ALA A 48 -2.61 -3.28 10.10
C ALA A 48 -2.31 -2.10 11.04
N GLY A 49 -1.99 -0.92 10.49
CA GLY A 49 -1.80 0.31 11.26
C GLY A 49 -3.08 0.70 12.01
N ILE A 50 -4.21 0.77 11.30
CA ILE A 50 -5.51 1.13 11.88
C ILE A 50 -5.95 0.14 12.96
N ARG A 51 -5.83 -1.18 12.71
CA ARG A 51 -6.20 -2.19 13.71
C ARG A 51 -5.35 -2.11 14.98
N ARG A 52 -4.09 -1.69 14.87
CA ARG A 52 -3.21 -1.51 16.04
C ARG A 52 -3.60 -0.33 16.90
N GLU A 53 -4.10 0.74 16.28
CA GLU A 53 -4.60 1.92 17.00
C GLU A 53 -5.90 1.61 17.73
N LEU A 54 -6.85 0.92 17.06
CA LEU A 54 -8.13 0.55 17.66
C LEU A 54 -8.02 -0.45 18.82
N ALA A 55 -6.87 -1.13 18.96
CA ALA A 55 -6.62 -2.11 20.01
C ALA A 55 -5.88 -1.52 21.23
N TYR A 56 -5.56 -0.22 21.20
CA TYR A 56 -4.91 0.51 22.29
C TYR A 56 -5.91 1.47 22.94
#